data_AF-A0A919CYL5-F1
#
_entry.id   AF-A0A919CYL5-F1
#
_cell.length_a   1.000
_cell.length_b   1.000
_cell.length_c   1.000
_cell.angle_alpha   90.00
_cell.angle_beta   90.00
_cell.angle_gamma   90.00
#
_symmetry.space_group_name_H-M   'P 1'
#
loop_
_entity.id
_entity.type
_entity.pdbx_description
1 polymer ?
#
loop_
_entity_poly.entity_id
_entity_poly.type
_entity_poly.pdbx_seq_one_letter_code
_entity_poly.pdbx_strand_id
1 'polypeptide(L)'
;MTTTTVVSGQPSAPAPRPPQPDAPVPGPTRARAVLALARFEARELLTYLPVLAAFLVYVAATAWRLYSGHPGWHELTGREGMADYPALQDADRATQSGATLLGLALFVCANRTALRAHGRGTEPYFDTLVMEPWRRTLAHALAIVPFALLTALVVAVRFTWAALSPGAVGHGSVFELAVTPLTVLLFGVAGVLLARLIPSAFAGPLLAVALYVAATYVLDLADGAHWSQWLSPVVEETGADPMPSDLVGRPAAWHALYLAGLTAFLLCAALLLGKGRDARAGLRVKVLTGVALLATAAGIAGQSPGPSAALEAARVRVSDHPEQSENCTERGATTYCALPEWTGRTAAWARTTERVRSLAGGTATTRPLTVRQRVEARYGLEGDANHAPLTAPGAVTVGTRWGGNRVPEYAVGLASVLVAGDEKAGAAVCDGRVVTTMWLALGAGPDPLATLRDVRIDDSDQGGAYVLSPTQGLRMSAQQTDVVRALLDRPAQSVTSAVKAHWTELTGPGVSTARVATILGVPDAANGAKGEDTCEE
;
A
#
# COMPACT_ATOMS: atom_id res chain seq x y z
N MET A 1 -112.89 27.92 43.22
CA MET A 1 -112.33 28.94 42.32
C MET A 1 -110.89 29.14 42.71
N THR A 2 -109.97 28.52 41.95
CA THR A 2 -108.54 28.54 42.25
C THR A 2 -107.84 28.88 40.95
N THR A 3 -107.23 30.06 40.92
CA THR A 3 -106.63 30.69 39.76
C THR A 3 -105.21 30.14 39.58
N THR A 4 -104.94 29.46 38.47
CA THR A 4 -103.61 28.91 38.15
C THR A 4 -102.87 29.89 37.23
N THR A 5 -101.79 30.47 37.76
CA THR A 5 -100.87 31.36 37.04
C THR A 5 -99.93 30.53 36.17
N VAL A 6 -99.86 30.80 34.86
CA VAL A 6 -98.92 30.20 33.92
C VAL A 6 -97.62 31.02 33.93
N VAL A 7 -96.50 30.38 34.24
CA VAL A 7 -95.14 30.98 34.15
C VAL A 7 -94.53 30.57 32.80
N SER A 8 -94.17 31.57 32.00
CA SER A 8 -93.47 31.43 30.73
C SER A 8 -92.03 30.91 30.92
N GLY A 9 -91.66 29.85 30.20
CA GLY A 9 -90.31 29.29 30.19
C GLY A 9 -89.31 30.13 29.38
N GLN A 10 -88.14 30.39 29.97
CA GLN A 10 -86.94 30.88 29.28
C GLN A 10 -86.35 29.81 28.36
N PRO A 11 -85.76 30.16 27.20
CA PRO A 11 -85.06 29.22 26.34
C PRO A 11 -83.68 28.86 26.91
N SER A 12 -83.42 27.56 27.02
CA SER A 12 -82.17 26.96 27.47
C SER A 12 -81.02 27.23 26.49
N ALA A 13 -79.87 27.66 26.99
CA ALA A 13 -78.63 27.78 26.22
C ALA A 13 -78.17 26.40 25.68
N PRO A 14 -77.57 26.33 24.48
CA PRO A 14 -77.11 25.07 23.92
C PRO A 14 -75.91 24.53 24.71
N ALA A 15 -75.92 23.21 24.95
CA ALA A 15 -74.88 22.48 25.66
C ALA A 15 -73.50 22.64 25.00
N PRO A 16 -72.40 22.70 25.78
CA PRO A 16 -71.05 22.78 25.23
C PRO A 16 -70.73 21.53 24.41
N ARG A 17 -70.22 21.75 23.19
CA ARG A 17 -69.82 20.71 22.25
C ARG A 17 -68.66 19.89 22.89
N PRO A 18 -68.70 18.54 22.88
CA PRO A 18 -67.61 17.73 23.41
C PRO A 18 -66.31 18.05 22.66
N PRO A 19 -65.14 18.02 23.34
CA PRO A 19 -63.86 18.27 22.69
C PRO A 19 -63.68 17.28 21.54
N GLN A 20 -63.48 17.82 20.35
CA GLN A 20 -63.14 17.04 19.17
C GLN A 20 -61.78 16.37 19.44
N PRO A 21 -61.64 15.05 19.25
CA PRO A 21 -60.34 14.40 19.37
C PRO A 21 -59.40 15.03 18.33
N ASP A 22 -58.28 15.56 18.80
CA ASP A 22 -57.24 16.11 17.94
C ASP A 22 -56.91 15.10 16.84
N ALA A 23 -56.86 15.58 15.59
CA ALA A 23 -56.46 14.75 14.46
C ALA A 23 -55.08 14.14 14.76
N PRO A 24 -54.88 12.83 14.58
CA PRO A 24 -53.62 12.18 14.92
C PRO A 24 -52.49 12.84 14.14
N VAL A 25 -51.57 13.48 14.85
CA VAL A 25 -50.32 13.99 14.29
C VAL A 25 -49.60 12.81 13.64
N PRO A 26 -49.26 12.87 12.34
CA PRO A 26 -48.57 11.76 11.68
C PRO A 26 -47.23 11.52 12.37
N GLY A 27 -47.16 10.43 13.14
CA GLY A 27 -45.95 10.04 13.85
C GLY A 27 -44.78 9.83 12.89
N PRO A 28 -43.52 10.03 13.34
CA PRO A 28 -42.36 9.81 12.50
C PRO A 28 -42.38 8.40 11.92
N THR A 29 -42.25 8.28 10.59
CA THR A 29 -42.18 6.99 9.89
C THR A 29 -41.12 6.10 10.52
N ARG A 30 -41.39 4.79 10.68
CA ARG A 30 -40.50 3.81 11.35
C ARG A 30 -39.04 3.83 10.88
N ALA A 31 -38.77 4.20 9.63
CA ALA A 31 -37.42 4.36 9.09
C ALA A 31 -36.66 5.57 9.69
N ARG A 32 -37.35 6.70 9.93
CA ARG A 32 -36.77 7.89 10.56
C ARG A 32 -36.31 7.60 11.99
N ALA A 33 -37.04 6.78 12.75
CA ALA A 33 -36.64 6.37 14.09
C ALA A 33 -35.34 5.55 14.08
N VAL A 34 -35.21 4.61 13.15
CA VAL A 34 -33.97 3.82 12.95
C VAL A 34 -32.80 4.72 12.59
N LEU A 35 -32.98 5.64 11.63
CA LEU A 35 -31.94 6.58 11.22
C LEU A 35 -31.56 7.57 12.32
N ALA A 36 -32.54 8.02 13.11
CA ALA A 36 -32.29 8.90 14.25
C ALA A 36 -31.44 8.18 15.32
N LEU A 37 -31.78 6.92 15.64
CA LEU A 37 -30.96 6.12 16.57
C LEU A 37 -29.58 5.83 15.97
N ALA A 38 -29.49 5.44 14.70
CA ALA A 38 -28.20 5.20 14.04
C ALA A 38 -27.29 6.45 14.07
N ARG A 39 -27.87 7.64 13.83
CA ARG A 39 -27.13 8.91 13.93
C ARG A 39 -26.71 9.22 15.37
N PHE A 40 -27.55 8.92 16.34
CA PHE A 40 -27.21 9.09 17.76
C PHE A 40 -26.05 8.17 18.16
N GLU A 41 -26.15 6.89 17.84
CA GLU A 41 -25.11 5.91 18.18
C GLU A 41 -23.81 6.16 17.40
N ALA A 42 -23.87 6.60 16.15
CA ALA A 42 -22.67 6.98 15.39
C ALA A 42 -21.92 8.14 16.06
N ARG A 43 -22.65 9.13 16.59
CA ARG A 43 -22.06 10.25 17.34
C ARG A 43 -21.46 9.79 18.66
N GLU A 44 -22.14 8.89 19.37
CA GLU A 44 -21.64 8.39 20.64
C GLU A 44 -20.42 7.47 20.44
N LEU A 45 -20.39 6.69 19.35
CA LEU A 45 -19.20 5.94 18.92
C LEU A 45 -17.98 6.83 18.71
N LEU A 46 -18.15 8.02 18.10
CA LEU A 46 -17.06 8.99 17.94
C LEU A 46 -16.54 9.55 19.27
N THR A 47 -17.33 9.49 20.35
CA THR A 47 -16.90 9.96 21.67
C THR A 47 -16.17 8.89 22.48
N TYR A 48 -16.21 7.61 22.07
CA TYR A 48 -15.39 6.59 22.71
C TYR A 48 -13.91 6.84 22.40
N LEU A 49 -13.12 6.99 23.47
CA LEU A 49 -11.68 7.24 23.38
C LEU A 49 -10.95 6.26 22.44
N PRO A 50 -11.20 4.94 22.46
CA PRO A 50 -10.53 4.02 21.51
C PRO A 50 -10.85 4.31 20.04
N VAL A 51 -12.11 4.62 19.70
CA VAL A 51 -12.52 4.91 18.31
C VAL A 51 -11.92 6.24 17.86
N LEU A 52 -12.03 7.27 18.69
CA LEU A 52 -11.46 8.58 18.39
C LEU A 52 -9.93 8.50 18.21
N ALA A 53 -9.23 7.85 19.15
CA ALA A 53 -7.78 7.71 19.08
C ALA A 53 -7.36 6.89 17.85
N ALA A 54 -7.99 5.75 17.56
CA ALA A 54 -7.66 4.94 16.39
C ALA A 54 -7.93 5.70 15.08
N PHE A 55 -9.04 6.45 15.00
CA PHE A 55 -9.34 7.28 13.83
C PHE A 55 -8.33 8.42 13.66
N LEU A 56 -7.98 9.12 14.73
CA LEU A 56 -6.98 10.19 14.69
C LEU A 56 -5.60 9.65 14.31
N VAL A 57 -5.18 8.50 14.86
CA VAL A 57 -3.92 7.85 14.47
C VAL A 57 -3.94 7.45 13.00
N TYR A 58 -5.04 6.89 12.49
CA TYR A 58 -5.16 6.52 11.08
C TYR A 58 -5.06 7.74 10.15
N VAL A 59 -5.79 8.82 10.45
CA VAL A 59 -5.78 10.05 9.66
C VAL A 59 -4.42 10.74 9.77
N ALA A 60 -3.86 10.87 10.98
CA ALA A 60 -2.56 11.50 11.20
C ALA A 60 -1.43 10.72 10.54
N ALA A 61 -1.43 9.38 10.64
CA ALA A 61 -0.47 8.54 9.94
C ALA A 61 -0.60 8.69 8.43
N THR A 62 -1.83 8.74 7.89
CA THR A 62 -2.04 8.96 6.45
C THR A 62 -1.56 10.35 6.03
N ALA A 63 -1.94 11.41 6.74
CA ALA A 63 -1.52 12.77 6.48
C ALA A 63 0.01 12.93 6.59
N TRP A 64 0.63 12.30 7.59
CA TRP A 64 2.07 12.26 7.75
C TRP A 64 2.75 11.58 6.56
N ARG A 65 2.25 10.44 6.09
CA ARG A 65 2.80 9.75 4.90
C ARG A 65 2.69 10.61 3.65
N LEU A 66 1.56 11.29 3.46
CA LEU A 66 1.35 12.22 2.33
C LEU A 66 2.27 13.44 2.42
N TYR A 67 2.40 14.05 3.59
CA TYR A 67 3.22 15.25 3.80
C TYR A 67 4.72 14.95 3.72
N SER A 68 5.16 13.88 4.37
CA SER A 68 6.57 13.51 4.41
C SER A 68 7.04 12.88 3.08
N GLY A 69 6.13 12.33 2.26
CA GLY A 69 6.48 11.59 1.06
C GLY A 69 6.88 10.14 1.31
N HIS A 70 6.55 9.54 2.46
CA HIS A 70 6.98 8.18 2.84
C HIS A 70 5.78 7.22 2.87
N PRO A 71 5.49 6.47 1.79
CA PRO A 71 4.30 5.62 1.72
C PRO A 71 4.30 4.37 2.63
N GLY A 72 5.44 3.91 3.19
CA GLY A 72 5.58 2.66 3.97
C GLY A 72 6.24 2.76 5.36
N TRP A 73 6.20 1.66 6.14
CA TRP A 73 6.90 1.54 7.43
C TRP A 73 8.42 1.33 7.26
N HIS A 74 8.86 0.64 6.19
CA HIS A 74 10.29 0.53 5.84
C HIS A 74 10.90 1.88 5.41
N GLU A 75 10.06 2.84 5.03
CA GLU A 75 10.45 4.20 4.64
C GLU A 75 10.36 5.22 5.79
N LEU A 76 9.97 4.83 7.01
CA LEU A 76 10.06 5.72 8.19
C LEU A 76 11.49 6.13 8.53
N THR A 77 12.50 5.48 7.94
CA THR A 77 13.91 5.87 8.00
C THR A 77 14.27 6.99 7.01
N GLY A 78 13.36 7.40 6.12
CA GLY A 78 13.54 8.60 5.30
C GLY A 78 14.43 8.46 4.07
N ARG A 79 14.86 7.25 3.70
CA ARG A 79 16.05 7.06 2.86
C ARG A 79 15.83 6.76 1.39
N GLU A 80 14.71 6.20 0.96
CA GLU A 80 14.65 5.67 -0.43
C GLU A 80 14.15 6.66 -1.49
N GLY A 81 13.48 7.76 -1.12
CA GLY A 81 13.15 8.89 -2.02
C GLY A 81 12.28 8.55 -3.25
N MET A 82 11.47 7.49 -3.21
CA MET A 82 10.67 7.00 -4.34
C MET A 82 9.24 7.58 -4.45
N ALA A 83 8.88 8.53 -3.58
CA ALA A 83 7.53 9.10 -3.44
C ALA A 83 6.91 9.59 -4.76
N ASP A 84 7.74 10.18 -5.62
CA ASP A 84 7.32 10.77 -6.89
C ASP A 84 7.03 9.72 -7.97
N TYR A 85 7.40 8.46 -7.74
CA TYR A 85 7.31 7.37 -8.70
C TYR A 85 6.52 6.17 -8.14
N PRO A 86 5.25 6.35 -7.74
CA PRO A 86 4.44 5.23 -7.27
C PRO A 86 4.02 4.31 -8.42
N ALA A 87 3.88 3.02 -8.13
CA ALA A 87 3.13 2.07 -8.96
C ALA A 87 1.71 1.96 -8.39
N LEU A 88 0.67 2.18 -9.19
CA LEU A 88 -0.70 2.34 -8.68
C LEU A 88 -1.30 1.07 -8.09
N GLN A 89 -0.96 -0.09 -8.64
CA GLN A 89 -1.27 -1.43 -8.13
C GLN A 89 -0.53 -1.80 -6.84
N ASP A 90 0.45 -1.01 -6.41
CA ASP A 90 1.07 -1.14 -5.08
C ASP A 90 0.43 -0.12 -4.13
N ALA A 91 0.12 1.07 -4.65
CA ALA A 91 -0.50 2.14 -3.90
C ALA A 91 -1.90 1.77 -3.40
N ASP A 92 -2.71 1.04 -4.17
CA ASP A 92 -4.02 0.54 -3.74
C ASP A 92 -3.91 -0.57 -2.68
N ARG A 93 -3.02 -1.55 -2.85
CA ARG A 93 -2.74 -2.63 -1.89
C ARG A 93 -2.22 -2.09 -0.57
N ALA A 94 -1.37 -1.07 -0.62
CA ALA A 94 -0.85 -0.39 0.57
C ALA A 94 -1.94 0.32 1.41
N THR A 95 -3.18 0.43 0.92
CA THR A 95 -4.29 1.00 1.69
C THR A 95 -4.96 0.01 2.64
N GLN A 96 -4.76 -1.30 2.45
CA GLN A 96 -5.57 -2.35 3.11
C GLN A 96 -5.41 -2.40 4.63
N SER A 97 -4.20 -2.27 5.15
CA SER A 97 -3.95 -2.41 6.60
C SER A 97 -4.08 -1.13 7.41
N GLY A 98 -4.20 0.03 6.76
CA GLY A 98 -4.15 1.33 7.42
C GLY A 98 -5.22 1.54 8.50
N ALA A 99 -6.42 0.97 8.31
CA ALA A 99 -7.56 1.17 9.23
C ALA A 99 -7.86 -0.05 10.12
N THR A 100 -6.99 -1.05 10.20
CA THR A 100 -7.23 -2.26 11.01
C THR A 100 -7.46 -1.92 12.49
N LEU A 101 -6.66 -1.00 13.05
CA LEU A 101 -6.84 -0.51 14.43
C LEU A 101 -8.21 0.15 14.65
N LEU A 102 -8.68 0.92 13.67
CA LEU A 102 -10.02 1.52 13.70
C LEU A 102 -11.11 0.45 13.65
N GLY A 103 -10.95 -0.56 12.79
CA GLY A 103 -11.84 -1.72 12.72
C GLY A 103 -11.96 -2.43 14.07
N LEU A 104 -10.84 -2.75 14.72
CA LEU A 104 -10.81 -3.36 16.05
C LEU A 104 -11.47 -2.49 17.13
N ALA A 105 -11.20 -1.18 17.13
CA ALA A 105 -11.84 -0.25 18.05
C ALA A 105 -13.37 -0.22 17.87
N LEU A 106 -13.84 -0.24 16.62
CA LEU A 106 -15.26 -0.29 16.28
C LEU A 106 -15.89 -1.63 16.67
N PHE A 107 -15.20 -2.75 16.48
CA PHE A 107 -15.68 -4.06 16.94
C PHE A 107 -15.99 -4.05 18.44
N VAL A 108 -15.05 -3.58 19.27
CA VAL A 108 -15.22 -3.51 20.73
C VAL A 108 -16.30 -2.50 21.13
N CYS A 109 -16.27 -1.30 20.55
CA CYS A 109 -17.18 -0.22 20.95
C CYS A 109 -18.62 -0.46 20.45
N ALA A 110 -18.79 -1.02 19.25
CA ALA A 110 -20.11 -1.39 18.73
C ALA A 110 -20.74 -2.51 19.56
N ASN A 111 -19.94 -3.51 19.99
CA ASN A 111 -20.39 -4.54 20.93
C ASN A 111 -20.89 -3.91 22.25
N ARG A 112 -20.09 -3.03 22.86
CA ARG A 112 -20.45 -2.35 24.11
C ARG A 112 -21.69 -1.47 23.97
N THR A 113 -21.81 -0.76 22.85
CA THR A 113 -22.96 0.10 22.53
C THR A 113 -24.25 -0.73 22.41
N ALA A 114 -24.19 -1.85 21.68
CA ALA A 114 -25.34 -2.74 21.51
C ALA A 114 -25.76 -3.45 22.82
N LEU A 115 -24.83 -3.63 23.77
CA LEU A 115 -25.08 -4.16 25.11
C LEU A 115 -25.47 -3.10 26.15
N ARG A 116 -25.42 -1.80 25.82
CA ARG A 116 -25.62 -0.71 26.79
C ARG A 116 -26.95 -0.81 27.53
N ALA A 117 -28.02 -1.11 26.79
CA ALA A 117 -29.36 -1.21 27.37
C ALA A 117 -29.46 -2.36 28.38
N HIS A 118 -28.85 -3.51 28.04
CA HIS A 118 -28.79 -4.70 28.87
C HIS A 118 -27.96 -4.46 30.14
N GLY A 119 -26.73 -3.96 29.99
CA GLY A 119 -25.83 -3.69 31.11
C GLY A 119 -26.32 -2.63 32.09
N ARG A 120 -27.23 -1.74 31.67
CA ARG A 120 -27.87 -0.74 32.55
C ARG A 120 -29.24 -1.18 33.09
N GLY A 121 -29.70 -2.39 32.77
CA GLY A 121 -31.03 -2.87 33.16
C GLY A 121 -32.18 -2.05 32.56
N THR A 122 -31.92 -1.31 31.48
CA THR A 122 -32.89 -0.39 30.86
C THR A 122 -33.74 -1.05 29.77
N GLU A 123 -33.50 -2.33 29.49
CA GLU A 123 -34.15 -3.09 28.43
C GLU A 123 -35.69 -3.12 28.55
N PRO A 124 -36.31 -3.29 29.73
CA PRO A 124 -37.76 -3.26 29.89
C PRO A 124 -38.41 -1.90 29.56
N TYR A 125 -37.66 -0.79 29.70
CA TYR A 125 -38.15 0.56 29.36
C TYR A 125 -38.16 0.82 27.85
N PHE A 126 -37.36 0.08 27.09
CA PHE A 126 -37.41 0.13 25.62
C PHE A 126 -38.48 -0.79 25.04
N ASP A 127 -38.92 -1.80 25.79
CA ASP A 127 -40.02 -2.68 25.38
C ASP A 127 -41.38 -1.97 25.47
N THR A 128 -41.49 -0.92 26.27
CA THR A 128 -42.70 -0.07 26.38
C THR A 128 -42.72 1.08 25.37
N LEU A 129 -41.60 1.43 24.74
CA LEU A 129 -41.46 2.64 23.91
C LEU A 129 -40.76 2.41 22.55
N VAL A 130 -41.58 2.48 21.50
CA VAL A 130 -41.30 3.05 20.15
C VAL A 130 -40.47 2.22 19.15
N MET A 131 -39.61 1.26 19.54
CA MET A 131 -38.82 0.52 18.51
C MET A 131 -38.54 -0.97 18.77
N GLU A 132 -38.99 -1.82 17.83
CA GLU A 132 -38.80 -3.27 17.82
C GLU A 132 -37.31 -3.68 17.96
N PRO A 133 -36.96 -4.77 18.68
CA PRO A 133 -35.57 -5.17 18.94
C PRO A 133 -34.69 -5.31 17.69
N TRP A 134 -35.19 -5.90 16.61
CA TRP A 134 -34.42 -6.04 15.36
C TRP A 134 -34.12 -4.68 14.69
N ARG A 135 -34.98 -3.67 14.87
CA ARG A 135 -34.76 -2.31 14.35
C ARG A 135 -33.68 -1.58 15.14
N ARG A 136 -33.56 -1.86 16.44
CA ARG A 136 -32.43 -1.40 17.28
C ARG A 136 -31.12 -2.01 16.81
N THR A 137 -31.09 -3.33 16.56
CA THR A 137 -29.92 -3.98 15.96
C THR A 137 -29.53 -3.35 14.62
N LEU A 138 -30.51 -3.10 13.74
CA LEU A 138 -30.26 -2.43 12.47
C LEU A 138 -29.69 -1.02 12.66
N ALA A 139 -30.19 -0.25 13.63
CA ALA A 139 -29.67 1.08 13.92
C ALA A 139 -28.20 1.05 14.39
N HIS A 140 -27.83 0.11 15.27
CA HIS A 140 -26.42 -0.05 15.69
C HIS A 140 -25.51 -0.45 14.53
N ALA A 141 -25.97 -1.29 13.60
CA ALA A 141 -25.20 -1.63 12.41
C ALA A 141 -25.06 -0.42 11.45
N LEU A 142 -26.13 0.33 11.24
CA LEU A 142 -26.10 1.55 10.41
C LEU A 142 -25.21 2.65 11.01
N ALA A 143 -25.01 2.66 12.33
CA ALA A 143 -24.10 3.60 13.00
C ALA A 143 -22.62 3.42 12.59
N ILE A 144 -22.25 2.28 12.00
CA ILE A 144 -20.89 1.99 11.51
C ILE A 144 -20.63 2.60 10.13
N VAL A 145 -21.69 2.78 9.32
CA VAL A 145 -21.57 3.25 7.92
C VAL A 145 -20.79 4.56 7.78
N PRO A 146 -20.99 5.60 8.62
CA PRO A 146 -20.20 6.83 8.53
C PRO A 146 -18.69 6.60 8.65
N PHE A 147 -18.25 5.66 9.50
CA PHE A 147 -16.82 5.35 9.67
C PHE A 147 -16.25 4.68 8.43
N ALA A 148 -16.99 3.75 7.82
CA ALA A 148 -16.58 3.13 6.55
C ALA A 148 -16.50 4.14 5.41
N LEU A 149 -17.44 5.09 5.34
CA LEU A 149 -17.42 6.18 4.35
C LEU A 149 -16.24 7.14 4.56
N LEU A 150 -15.92 7.47 5.81
CA LEU A 150 -14.74 8.28 6.13
C LEU A 150 -13.44 7.53 5.79
N THR A 151 -13.36 6.24 6.08
CA THR A 151 -12.23 5.40 5.65
C THR A 151 -12.11 5.36 4.13
N ALA A 152 -13.22 5.19 3.41
CA ALA A 152 -13.23 5.22 1.94
C ALA A 152 -12.74 6.57 1.40
N LEU A 153 -13.11 7.68 2.05
CA LEU A 153 -12.61 9.02 1.70
C LEU A 153 -11.09 9.14 1.92
N VAL A 154 -10.58 8.66 3.06
CA VAL A 154 -9.13 8.68 3.33
C VAL A 154 -8.35 7.83 2.33
N VAL A 155 -8.87 6.64 2.00
CA VAL A 155 -8.32 5.76 0.95
C VAL A 155 -8.33 6.45 -0.41
N ALA A 156 -9.46 7.07 -0.80
CA ALA A 156 -9.57 7.78 -2.06
C ALA A 156 -8.61 8.98 -2.15
N VAL A 157 -8.47 9.77 -1.08
CA VAL A 157 -7.50 10.87 -1.02
C VAL A 157 -6.07 10.36 -1.16
N ARG A 158 -5.71 9.30 -0.42
CA ARG A 158 -4.37 8.69 -0.48
C ARG A 158 -4.05 8.16 -1.88
N PHE A 159 -4.97 7.41 -2.48
CA PHE A 159 -4.77 6.85 -3.82
C PHE A 159 -4.73 7.95 -4.89
N THR A 160 -5.61 8.95 -4.80
CA THR A 160 -5.62 10.09 -5.72
C THR A 160 -4.32 10.87 -5.64
N TRP A 161 -3.76 11.07 -4.46
CA TRP A 161 -2.44 11.70 -4.31
C TRP A 161 -1.35 10.93 -5.05
N ALA A 162 -1.29 9.61 -4.88
CA ALA A 162 -0.34 8.76 -5.61
C ALA A 162 -0.58 8.79 -7.14
N ALA A 163 -1.84 8.79 -7.57
CA ALA A 163 -2.22 8.86 -8.98
C ALA A 163 -1.87 10.20 -9.65
N LEU A 164 -1.81 11.28 -8.86
CA LEU A 164 -1.42 12.61 -9.33
C LEU A 164 0.09 12.85 -9.25
N SER A 165 0.87 11.92 -8.68
CA SER A 165 2.33 12.04 -8.63
C SER A 165 2.92 12.01 -10.05
N PRO A 166 3.93 12.85 -10.37
CA PRO A 166 4.46 13.00 -11.73
C PRO A 166 5.00 11.71 -12.38
N GLY A 167 5.52 10.78 -11.57
CA GLY A 167 6.09 9.51 -12.01
C GLY A 167 5.17 8.30 -11.79
N ALA A 168 3.88 8.53 -11.52
CA ALA A 168 2.90 7.47 -11.35
C ALA A 168 2.77 6.60 -12.62
N VAL A 169 2.71 5.28 -12.43
CA VAL A 169 2.57 4.29 -13.50
C VAL A 169 1.65 3.15 -13.09
N GLY A 170 1.17 2.40 -14.08
CA GLY A 170 0.30 1.24 -13.87
C GLY A 170 -1.14 1.64 -13.54
N HIS A 171 -1.88 0.70 -12.96
CA HIS A 171 -3.32 0.82 -12.73
C HIS A 171 -3.70 0.35 -11.34
N GLY A 172 -4.57 1.11 -10.66
CA GLY A 172 -5.17 0.67 -9.40
C GLY A 172 -6.47 -0.10 -9.63
N SER A 173 -6.78 -0.99 -8.70
CA SER A 173 -7.99 -1.78 -8.62
C SER A 173 -8.98 -1.14 -7.63
N VAL A 174 -10.18 -0.84 -8.12
CA VAL A 174 -11.28 -0.37 -7.25
C VAL A 174 -11.68 -1.40 -6.20
N PHE A 175 -11.44 -2.69 -6.46
CA PHE A 175 -11.72 -3.76 -5.52
C PHE A 175 -10.69 -3.81 -4.40
N GLU A 176 -9.42 -3.55 -4.69
CA GLU A 176 -8.38 -3.43 -3.66
C GLU A 176 -8.63 -2.22 -2.76
N LEU A 177 -9.02 -1.07 -3.35
CA LEU A 177 -9.40 0.12 -2.60
C LEU A 177 -10.66 -0.08 -1.72
N ALA A 178 -11.54 -1.01 -2.08
CA ALA A 178 -12.74 -1.31 -1.32
C ALA A 178 -12.49 -2.19 -0.08
N VAL A 179 -11.34 -2.86 0.02
CA VAL A 179 -11.02 -3.78 1.12
C VAL A 179 -11.06 -3.07 2.47
N THR A 180 -10.34 -1.95 2.63
CA THR A 180 -10.24 -1.26 3.92
C THR A 180 -11.60 -0.77 4.47
N PRO A 181 -12.46 -0.10 3.67
CA PRO A 181 -13.81 0.25 4.10
C PRO A 181 -14.69 -0.97 4.42
N LEU A 182 -14.61 -2.03 3.63
CA LEU A 182 -15.36 -3.28 3.87
C LEU A 182 -14.92 -3.95 5.16
N THR A 183 -13.62 -3.95 5.45
CA THR A 183 -13.06 -4.48 6.70
C THR A 183 -13.55 -3.69 7.92
N VAL A 184 -13.62 -2.35 7.82
CA VAL A 184 -14.21 -1.51 8.87
C VAL A 184 -15.69 -1.86 9.11
N LEU A 185 -16.48 -2.06 8.04
CA LEU A 185 -17.88 -2.50 8.17
C LEU A 185 -17.99 -3.89 8.81
N LEU A 186 -17.17 -4.84 8.34
CA LEU A 186 -17.14 -6.21 8.83
C LEU A 186 -16.92 -6.24 10.35
N PHE A 187 -15.89 -5.55 10.84
CA PHE A 187 -15.58 -5.49 12.27
C PHE A 187 -16.71 -4.85 13.09
N GLY A 188 -17.25 -3.72 12.64
CA GLY A 188 -18.36 -3.07 13.36
C GLY A 188 -19.61 -3.94 13.43
N VAL A 189 -19.99 -4.59 12.33
CA VAL A 189 -21.13 -5.53 12.27
C VAL A 189 -20.87 -6.78 13.11
N ALA A 190 -19.66 -7.32 13.09
CA ALA A 190 -19.26 -8.45 13.93
C ALA A 190 -19.40 -8.11 15.42
N GLY A 191 -19.04 -6.90 15.84
CA GLY A 191 -19.25 -6.43 17.21
C GLY A 191 -20.73 -6.39 17.62
N VAL A 192 -21.60 -5.92 16.71
CA VAL A 192 -23.06 -5.91 16.90
C VAL A 192 -23.62 -7.34 16.98
N LEU A 193 -23.16 -8.26 16.13
CA LEU A 193 -23.55 -9.67 16.18
C LEU A 193 -23.13 -10.31 17.51
N LEU A 194 -21.88 -10.08 17.94
CA LEU A 194 -21.37 -10.62 19.19
C LEU A 194 -22.22 -10.20 20.39
N ALA A 195 -22.71 -8.95 20.41
CA ALA A 195 -23.60 -8.45 21.46
C ALA A 195 -24.94 -9.20 21.51
N ARG A 196 -25.36 -9.81 20.40
CA ARG A 196 -26.59 -10.63 20.34
C ARG A 196 -26.35 -12.09 20.71
N LEU A 197 -25.13 -12.58 20.51
CA LEU A 197 -24.75 -13.95 20.84
C LEU A 197 -24.35 -14.11 22.31
N ILE A 198 -23.57 -13.15 22.82
CA ILE A 198 -22.98 -13.21 24.16
C ILE A 198 -23.33 -11.90 24.89
N PRO A 199 -24.30 -11.90 25.81
CA PRO A 199 -24.74 -10.72 26.55
C PRO A 199 -23.73 -10.35 27.67
N SER A 200 -22.45 -10.24 27.33
CA SER A 200 -21.37 -9.91 28.26
C SER A 200 -20.48 -8.80 27.69
N ALA A 201 -20.26 -7.75 28.47
CA ALA A 201 -19.40 -6.63 28.09
C ALA A 201 -17.90 -7.02 27.96
N PHE A 202 -17.50 -8.17 28.52
CA PHE A 202 -16.14 -8.69 28.41
C PHE A 202 -15.90 -9.51 27.14
N ALA A 203 -16.97 -9.95 26.46
CA ALA A 203 -16.86 -10.81 25.28
C ALA A 203 -16.11 -10.11 24.13
N GLY A 204 -16.40 -8.83 23.88
CA GLY A 204 -15.74 -8.04 22.84
C GLY A 204 -14.22 -7.96 23.02
N PRO A 205 -13.70 -7.39 24.12
CA PRO A 205 -12.27 -7.31 24.37
C PRO A 205 -11.55 -8.67 24.35
N LEU A 206 -12.13 -9.70 24.99
CA LEU A 206 -11.53 -11.03 25.03
C LEU A 206 -11.46 -11.68 23.64
N LEU A 207 -12.51 -11.56 22.83
CA LEU A 207 -12.49 -12.08 21.47
C LEU A 207 -11.52 -11.30 20.58
N ALA A 208 -11.39 -9.99 20.75
CA ALA A 208 -10.39 -9.20 20.02
C ALA A 208 -8.96 -9.66 20.33
N VAL A 209 -8.64 -9.90 21.61
CA VAL A 209 -7.34 -10.45 22.03
C VAL A 209 -7.14 -11.87 21.47
N ALA A 210 -8.15 -12.73 21.57
CA ALA A 210 -8.06 -14.09 21.04
C ALA A 210 -7.86 -14.11 19.52
N LEU A 211 -8.55 -13.24 18.77
CA LEU A 211 -8.37 -13.10 17.32
C LEU A 211 -7.00 -12.55 16.95
N TYR A 212 -6.47 -11.59 17.72
CA TYR A 212 -5.11 -11.07 17.51
C TYR A 212 -4.06 -12.16 17.74
N VAL A 213 -4.17 -12.91 18.84
CA VAL A 213 -3.30 -14.06 19.14
C VAL A 213 -3.43 -15.12 18.05
N ALA A 214 -4.66 -15.46 17.64
CA ALA A 214 -4.88 -16.42 16.56
C ALA A 214 -4.27 -15.95 15.24
N ALA A 215 -4.45 -14.67 14.86
CA ALA A 215 -3.81 -14.11 13.67
C ALA A 215 -2.28 -14.18 13.75
N THR A 216 -1.69 -13.88 14.92
CA THR A 216 -0.23 -13.88 15.10
C THR A 216 0.37 -15.29 15.10
N TYR A 217 -0.33 -16.29 15.63
CA TYR A 217 0.23 -17.63 15.85
C TYR A 217 -0.33 -18.74 14.94
N VAL A 218 -1.58 -18.64 14.47
CA VAL A 218 -2.24 -19.67 13.65
C VAL A 218 -1.95 -19.49 12.16
N LEU A 219 -1.69 -18.26 11.69
CA LEU A 219 -1.25 -18.02 10.32
C LEU A 219 0.16 -18.59 10.04
N ASP A 220 1.02 -18.68 11.07
CA ASP A 220 2.33 -19.34 10.98
C ASP A 220 2.25 -20.89 11.00
N LEU A 221 1.16 -21.46 11.53
CA LEU A 221 0.97 -22.91 11.68
C LEU A 221 0.25 -23.57 10.50
N ALA A 222 -0.45 -22.79 9.68
CA ALA A 222 -1.05 -23.28 8.45
C ALA A 222 0.01 -23.17 7.34
N ASP A 223 0.59 -24.31 6.90
CA ASP A 223 1.70 -24.47 5.93
C ASP A 223 1.63 -23.62 4.62
N GLY A 224 1.61 -22.29 4.71
CA GLY A 224 1.60 -21.36 3.58
C GLY A 224 0.48 -21.57 2.55
N ALA A 225 -0.62 -22.24 2.90
CA ALA A 225 -1.65 -22.59 1.92
C ALA A 225 -2.33 -21.31 1.40
N HIS A 226 -2.06 -20.93 0.15
CA HIS A 226 -2.56 -19.71 -0.51
C HIS A 226 -3.99 -19.32 -0.13
N TRP A 227 -4.94 -20.27 -0.14
CA TRP A 227 -6.35 -20.01 0.16
C TRP A 227 -6.61 -19.48 1.59
N SER A 228 -5.79 -19.83 2.58
CA SER A 228 -5.99 -19.43 3.98
C SER A 228 -5.60 -17.98 4.23
N GLN A 229 -4.54 -17.49 3.56
CA GLN A 229 -4.12 -16.08 3.61
C GLN A 229 -5.25 -15.16 3.13
N TRP A 230 -5.93 -15.54 2.05
CA TRP A 230 -7.05 -14.78 1.49
C TRP A 230 -8.30 -14.73 2.38
N LEU A 231 -8.42 -15.59 3.40
CA LEU A 231 -9.51 -15.48 4.39
C LEU A 231 -9.27 -14.35 5.42
N SER A 232 -8.06 -13.80 5.48
CA SER A 232 -7.80 -12.64 6.32
C SER A 232 -8.56 -11.42 5.80
N PRO A 233 -9.18 -10.59 6.67
CA PRO A 233 -9.83 -9.35 6.25
C PRO A 233 -8.89 -8.37 5.52
N VAL A 234 -7.58 -8.52 5.72
CA VAL A 234 -6.52 -7.72 5.13
C VAL A 234 -5.44 -8.70 4.65
N VAL A 235 -5.00 -8.57 3.40
CA VAL A 235 -3.96 -9.43 2.83
C VAL A 235 -2.75 -8.56 2.55
N GLU A 236 -1.68 -8.78 3.31
CA GLU A 236 -0.38 -8.15 3.10
C GLU A 236 0.54 -9.14 2.37
N GLU A 237 1.19 -8.66 1.31
CA GLU A 237 2.23 -9.39 0.60
C GLU A 237 3.41 -8.43 0.48
N THR A 238 4.57 -8.87 0.96
CA THR A 238 5.81 -8.08 0.96
C THR A 238 6.91 -8.89 0.29
N GLY A 239 7.76 -8.23 -0.50
CA GLY A 239 8.96 -8.89 -1.06
C GLY A 239 9.34 -8.38 -2.44
N ALA A 240 8.42 -8.41 -3.39
CA ALA A 240 8.75 -8.10 -4.79
C ALA A 240 8.88 -6.61 -5.10
N ASP A 241 9.69 -6.33 -6.11
CA ASP A 241 9.64 -5.08 -6.88
C ASP A 241 8.26 -4.92 -7.55
N PRO A 242 7.78 -3.69 -7.78
CA PRO A 242 6.50 -3.45 -8.44
C PRO A 242 6.39 -4.19 -9.76
N MET A 243 5.25 -4.81 -10.04
CA MET A 243 5.02 -5.58 -11.27
C MET A 243 3.89 -4.96 -12.09
N PRO A 244 3.84 -5.11 -13.43
CA PRO A 244 2.67 -4.76 -14.21
C PRO A 244 1.38 -5.33 -13.61
N SER A 245 0.29 -4.56 -13.65
CA SER A 245 -0.96 -4.95 -12.96
C SER A 245 -1.47 -6.32 -13.41
N ASP A 246 -1.29 -6.65 -14.68
CA ASP A 246 -1.70 -7.95 -15.25
C ASP A 246 -0.86 -9.13 -14.76
N LEU A 247 0.31 -8.88 -14.15
CA LEU A 247 1.18 -9.91 -13.57
C LEU A 247 1.01 -10.06 -12.05
N VAL A 248 0.29 -9.16 -11.39
CA VAL A 248 0.03 -9.18 -9.94
C VAL A 248 -0.80 -10.40 -9.55
N GLY A 249 -1.86 -10.71 -10.31
CA GLY A 249 -2.58 -11.98 -10.17
C GLY A 249 -3.42 -12.13 -8.91
N ARG A 250 -3.82 -11.03 -8.27
CA ARG A 250 -4.61 -11.03 -7.03
C ARG A 250 -6.11 -11.12 -7.31
N PRO A 251 -6.87 -12.01 -6.64
CA PRO A 251 -8.33 -12.13 -6.77
C PRO A 251 -9.11 -11.02 -6.03
N ALA A 252 -8.72 -9.76 -6.18
CA ALA A 252 -9.27 -8.63 -5.41
C ALA A 252 -10.80 -8.50 -5.48
N ALA A 253 -11.39 -8.76 -6.65
CA ALA A 253 -12.85 -8.73 -6.83
C ALA A 253 -13.56 -9.83 -6.02
N TRP A 254 -12.99 -11.03 -5.97
CA TRP A 254 -13.50 -12.14 -5.17
C TRP A 254 -13.34 -11.87 -3.69
N HIS A 255 -12.21 -11.29 -3.28
CA HIS A 255 -11.99 -10.88 -1.90
C HIS A 255 -12.98 -9.80 -1.45
N ALA A 256 -13.20 -8.78 -2.27
CA ALA A 256 -14.22 -7.75 -1.99
C ALA A 256 -15.64 -8.36 -1.91
N LEU A 257 -15.97 -9.33 -2.78
CA LEU A 257 -17.23 -10.08 -2.72
C LEU A 257 -17.34 -10.91 -1.43
N TYR A 258 -16.26 -11.58 -1.03
CA TYR A 258 -16.18 -12.33 0.23
C TYR A 258 -16.44 -11.41 1.42
N LEU A 259 -15.76 -10.27 1.52
CA LEU A 259 -15.93 -9.31 2.62
C LEU A 259 -17.33 -8.70 2.65
N ALA A 260 -17.86 -8.30 1.49
CA ALA A 260 -19.21 -7.76 1.39
C ALA A 260 -20.28 -8.81 1.75
N GLY A 261 -20.15 -10.03 1.21
CA GLY A 261 -21.01 -11.17 1.50
C GLY A 261 -20.98 -11.54 2.98
N LEU A 262 -19.79 -11.65 3.57
CA LEU A 262 -19.60 -11.97 4.98
C LEU A 262 -20.22 -10.89 5.87
N THR A 263 -19.96 -9.62 5.58
CA THR A 263 -20.56 -8.50 6.32
C THR A 263 -22.09 -8.55 6.28
N ALA A 264 -22.67 -8.76 5.09
CA ALA A 264 -24.11 -8.88 4.93
C ALA A 264 -24.68 -10.11 5.66
N PHE A 265 -23.95 -11.23 5.65
CA PHE A 265 -24.33 -12.45 6.35
C PHE A 265 -24.35 -12.25 7.87
N LEU A 266 -23.31 -11.66 8.45
CA LEU A 266 -23.23 -11.34 9.88
C LEU A 266 -24.32 -10.35 10.30
N LEU A 267 -24.60 -9.34 9.47
CA LEU A 267 -25.69 -8.41 9.69
C LEU A 267 -27.04 -9.14 9.73
N CYS A 268 -27.32 -9.98 8.72
CA CYS A 268 -28.57 -10.72 8.67
C CYS A 268 -28.69 -11.69 9.87
N ALA A 269 -27.61 -12.35 10.28
CA ALA A 269 -27.59 -13.17 11.48
C ALA A 269 -27.94 -12.36 12.74
N ALA A 270 -27.36 -11.16 12.91
CA ALA A 270 -27.68 -10.27 14.02
C ALA A 270 -29.16 -9.84 14.01
N LEU A 271 -29.73 -9.57 12.83
CA LEU A 271 -31.15 -9.24 12.66
C LEU A 271 -32.07 -10.45 12.95
N LEU A 272 -31.65 -11.66 12.59
CA LEU A 272 -32.37 -12.90 12.89
C LEU A 272 -32.38 -13.23 14.38
N LEU A 273 -31.34 -12.85 15.12
CA LEU A 273 -31.32 -12.93 16.59
C LEU A 273 -32.19 -11.83 17.23
N GLY A 274 -32.45 -10.75 16.51
CA GLY A 274 -33.41 -9.71 16.91
C GLY A 274 -34.86 -10.23 16.92
N LYS A 275 -35.51 -10.14 18.07
CA LYS A 275 -36.93 -10.50 18.27
C LYS A 275 -37.89 -9.42 17.71
N GLY A 276 -39.18 -9.75 17.60
CA GLY A 276 -40.25 -8.79 17.29
C GLY A 276 -40.44 -8.43 15.81
N ARG A 277 -40.07 -9.33 14.89
CA ARG A 277 -40.30 -9.17 13.44
C ARG A 277 -41.66 -9.72 13.01
N ASP A 278 -42.29 -9.08 12.04
CA ASP A 278 -43.43 -9.67 11.34
C ASP A 278 -42.97 -10.82 10.40
N ALA A 279 -43.88 -11.70 10.01
CA ALA A 279 -43.57 -12.88 9.21
C ALA A 279 -42.91 -12.52 7.86
N ARG A 280 -43.32 -11.39 7.26
CA ARG A 280 -42.81 -10.93 5.95
C ARG A 280 -41.39 -10.40 6.04
N ALA A 281 -41.08 -9.56 7.03
CA ALA A 281 -39.72 -9.09 7.29
C ALA A 281 -38.82 -10.25 7.70
N GLY A 282 -39.33 -11.18 8.50
CA GLY A 282 -38.62 -12.42 8.85
C GLY A 282 -38.23 -13.23 7.62
N LEU A 283 -39.16 -13.44 6.68
CA LEU A 283 -38.89 -14.13 5.42
C LEU A 283 -37.86 -13.40 4.57
N ARG A 284 -37.98 -12.08 4.41
CA ARG A 284 -37.02 -11.26 3.64
C ARG A 284 -35.60 -11.38 4.19
N VAL A 285 -35.43 -11.29 5.51
CA VAL A 285 -34.10 -11.45 6.14
C VAL A 285 -33.55 -12.84 5.89
N LYS A 286 -34.36 -13.91 5.98
CA LYS A 286 -33.90 -15.28 5.65
C LYS A 286 -33.43 -15.43 4.20
N VAL A 287 -34.17 -14.85 3.24
CA VAL A 287 -33.75 -14.86 1.83
C VAL A 287 -32.43 -14.10 1.65
N LEU A 288 -32.31 -12.91 2.26
CA LEU A 288 -31.07 -12.13 2.24
C LEU A 288 -29.90 -12.88 2.90
N THR A 289 -30.14 -13.62 3.99
CA THR A 289 -29.12 -14.49 4.60
C THR A 289 -28.63 -15.54 3.62
N GLY A 290 -29.54 -16.20 2.88
CA GLY A 290 -29.18 -17.19 1.86
C GLY A 290 -28.34 -16.59 0.74
N VAL A 291 -28.73 -15.42 0.22
CA VAL A 291 -27.97 -14.70 -0.82
C VAL A 291 -26.59 -14.28 -0.31
N ALA A 292 -26.52 -13.72 0.91
CA ALA A 292 -25.26 -13.31 1.50
C ALA A 292 -24.31 -14.49 1.75
N LEU A 293 -24.84 -15.63 2.24
CA LEU A 293 -24.07 -16.86 2.42
C LEU A 293 -23.53 -17.38 1.08
N LEU A 294 -24.35 -17.37 0.03
CA LEU A 294 -23.91 -17.75 -1.32
C LEU A 294 -22.83 -16.80 -1.86
N ALA A 295 -22.96 -15.49 -1.65
CA ALA A 295 -21.94 -14.52 -2.03
C ALA A 295 -20.61 -14.74 -1.28
N THR A 296 -20.66 -15.00 0.04
CA THR A 296 -19.48 -15.37 0.83
C THR A 296 -18.82 -16.64 0.30
N ALA A 297 -19.60 -17.69 0.06
CA ALA A 297 -19.10 -18.96 -0.44
C ALA A 297 -18.51 -18.82 -1.86
N ALA A 298 -19.14 -18.02 -2.73
CA ALA A 298 -18.61 -17.71 -4.05
C ALA A 298 -17.32 -16.90 -3.98
N GLY A 299 -17.22 -15.92 -3.08
CA GLY A 299 -15.98 -15.17 -2.80
C GLY A 299 -14.84 -16.10 -2.39
N ILE A 300 -15.08 -16.95 -1.38
CA ILE A 300 -14.11 -17.96 -0.93
C ILE A 300 -13.69 -18.88 -2.08
N ALA A 301 -14.65 -19.44 -2.83
CA ALA A 301 -14.36 -20.34 -3.93
C ALA A 301 -13.60 -19.65 -5.08
N GLY A 302 -13.89 -18.37 -5.34
CA GLY A 302 -13.24 -17.60 -6.39
C GLY A 302 -11.81 -17.16 -6.07
N GLN A 303 -11.49 -16.94 -4.79
CA GLN A 303 -10.14 -16.55 -4.34
C GLN A 303 -9.26 -17.74 -3.92
N SER A 304 -9.83 -18.94 -3.76
CA SER A 304 -9.10 -20.14 -3.33
C SER A 304 -8.07 -20.65 -4.36
N PRO A 305 -8.34 -20.66 -5.68
CA PRO A 305 -7.36 -21.07 -6.67
C PRO A 305 -6.13 -20.16 -6.65
N GLY A 306 -4.95 -20.75 -6.86
CA GLY A 306 -3.72 -19.99 -7.09
C GLY A 306 -3.70 -19.31 -8.47
N PRO A 307 -2.55 -18.73 -8.85
CA PRO A 307 -2.34 -18.15 -10.17
C PRO A 307 -2.80 -19.07 -11.31
N SER A 308 -3.45 -18.50 -12.32
CA SER A 308 -3.83 -19.27 -13.51
C SER A 308 -2.59 -19.67 -14.33
N ALA A 309 -2.65 -20.79 -15.06
CA ALA A 309 -1.55 -21.20 -15.95
C ALA A 309 -1.19 -20.12 -17.00
N ALA A 310 -2.18 -19.32 -17.45
CA ALA A 310 -1.93 -18.21 -18.37
C ALA A 310 -1.13 -17.08 -17.70
N LEU A 311 -1.44 -16.77 -16.43
CA LEU A 311 -0.69 -15.80 -15.64
C LEU A 311 0.73 -16.27 -15.36
N GLU A 312 0.91 -17.53 -14.98
CA GLU A 312 2.24 -18.12 -14.78
C GLU A 312 3.07 -18.07 -16.07
N ALA A 313 2.47 -18.43 -17.22
CA ALA A 313 3.13 -18.33 -18.51
C ALA A 313 3.49 -16.88 -18.88
N ALA A 314 2.63 -15.90 -18.54
CA ALA A 314 2.91 -14.49 -18.76
C ALA A 314 4.07 -13.99 -17.87
N ARG A 315 4.10 -14.41 -16.60
CA ARG A 315 5.19 -14.11 -15.66
C ARG A 315 6.53 -14.68 -16.14
N VAL A 316 6.55 -15.93 -16.57
CA VAL A 316 7.75 -16.56 -17.18
C VAL A 316 8.20 -15.79 -18.42
N ARG A 317 7.27 -15.48 -19.34
CA ARG A 317 7.59 -14.74 -20.56
C ARG A 317 8.22 -13.39 -20.27
N VAL A 318 7.63 -12.59 -19.37
CA VAL A 318 8.14 -11.25 -19.07
C VAL A 318 9.50 -11.30 -18.35
N SER A 319 9.75 -12.33 -17.53
CA SER A 319 11.01 -12.47 -16.79
C SER A 319 12.15 -12.97 -17.68
N ASP A 320 11.90 -14.00 -18.49
CA ASP A 320 12.92 -14.66 -19.31
C ASP A 320 13.09 -14.00 -20.69
N HIS A 321 12.01 -13.43 -21.23
CA HIS A 321 11.94 -12.85 -22.58
C HIS A 321 11.26 -11.46 -22.59
N PRO A 322 11.79 -10.48 -21.82
CA PRO A 322 11.21 -9.14 -21.73
C PRO A 322 11.03 -8.48 -23.11
N GLU A 323 11.90 -8.75 -24.09
CA GLU A 323 11.80 -8.20 -25.45
C GLU A 323 10.49 -8.53 -26.17
N GLN A 324 9.76 -9.57 -25.74
CA GLN A 324 8.47 -9.94 -26.32
C GLN A 324 7.30 -9.12 -25.77
N SER A 325 7.53 -8.39 -24.67
CA SER A 325 6.48 -7.68 -23.92
C SER A 325 6.78 -6.18 -23.77
N GLU A 326 7.97 -5.74 -24.17
CA GLU A 326 8.42 -4.35 -24.06
C GLU A 326 8.09 -3.50 -25.29
N ASN A 327 7.95 -2.20 -25.04
CA ASN A 327 7.95 -1.17 -26.07
C ASN A 327 9.29 -0.41 -26.03
N CYS A 328 10.02 -0.43 -27.13
CA CYS A 328 11.31 0.24 -27.26
C CYS A 328 11.17 1.58 -27.99
N THR A 329 11.83 2.61 -27.47
CA THR A 329 11.92 3.94 -28.09
C THR A 329 13.37 4.40 -28.16
N GLU A 330 13.77 4.99 -29.28
CA GLU A 330 15.13 5.50 -29.46
C GLU A 330 15.23 6.96 -29.06
N ARG A 331 16.31 7.33 -28.35
CA ARG A 331 16.71 8.71 -28.08
C ARG A 331 18.22 8.85 -28.25
N GLY A 332 18.64 9.53 -29.31
CA GLY A 332 20.05 9.64 -29.67
C GLY A 332 20.67 8.25 -29.92
N ALA A 333 21.77 7.93 -29.24
CA ALA A 333 22.44 6.63 -29.33
C ALA A 333 21.98 5.63 -28.24
N THR A 334 20.81 5.82 -27.64
CA THR A 334 20.26 4.89 -26.65
C THR A 334 18.85 4.46 -27.00
N THR A 335 18.61 3.16 -26.94
CA THR A 335 17.28 2.55 -27.03
C THR A 335 16.77 2.27 -25.63
N TYR A 336 15.57 2.75 -25.31
CA TYR A 336 14.90 2.54 -24.02
C TYR A 336 13.72 1.59 -24.22
N CYS A 337 13.83 0.38 -23.69
CA CYS A 337 12.80 -0.65 -23.70
C CYS A 337 12.13 -0.70 -22.33
N ALA A 338 10.82 -0.48 -22.31
CA ALA A 338 10.02 -0.46 -21.09
C ALA A 338 8.80 -1.36 -21.25
N LEU A 339 8.34 -1.95 -20.15
CA LEU A 339 7.03 -2.56 -20.09
C LEU A 339 5.95 -1.49 -20.37
N PRO A 340 4.80 -1.83 -20.98
CA PRO A 340 3.83 -0.85 -21.47
C PRO A 340 3.42 0.21 -20.44
N GLU A 341 3.15 -0.23 -19.20
CA GLU A 341 2.76 0.64 -18.10
C GLU A 341 3.88 1.58 -17.61
N TRP A 342 5.16 1.26 -17.87
CA TRP A 342 6.32 2.04 -17.43
C TRP A 342 6.90 2.96 -18.50
N THR A 343 6.34 2.96 -19.71
CA THR A 343 6.82 3.79 -20.83
C THR A 343 6.96 5.28 -20.46
N GLY A 344 6.10 5.79 -19.57
CA GLY A 344 6.18 7.16 -19.04
C GLY A 344 7.46 7.51 -18.26
N ARG A 345 8.20 6.51 -17.76
CA ARG A 345 9.45 6.72 -16.98
C ARG A 345 10.71 6.77 -17.83
N THR A 346 10.65 6.37 -19.11
CA THR A 346 11.81 6.36 -20.02
C THR A 346 12.53 7.69 -20.10
N ALA A 347 11.80 8.82 -20.03
CA ALA A 347 12.39 10.16 -20.02
C ALA A 347 13.21 10.44 -18.75
N ALA A 348 12.83 9.87 -17.60
CA ALA A 348 13.59 9.99 -16.36
C ALA A 348 14.87 9.15 -16.40
N TRP A 349 14.78 7.93 -16.94
CA TRP A 349 15.95 7.09 -17.18
C TRP A 349 16.94 7.78 -18.11
N ALA A 350 16.44 8.37 -19.20
CA ALA A 350 17.27 9.07 -20.18
C ALA A 350 18.08 10.21 -19.58
N ARG A 351 17.50 11.03 -18.68
CA ARG A 351 18.25 12.09 -17.97
C ARG A 351 19.43 11.52 -17.18
N THR A 352 19.23 10.42 -16.47
CA THR A 352 20.31 9.76 -15.73
C THR A 352 21.34 9.16 -16.69
N THR A 353 20.89 8.53 -17.79
CA THR A 353 21.79 7.99 -18.81
C THR A 353 22.68 9.05 -19.42
N GLU A 354 22.10 10.17 -19.84
CA GLU A 354 22.79 11.31 -20.44
C GLU A 354 23.78 11.92 -19.45
N ARG A 355 23.39 12.07 -18.19
CA ARG A 355 24.29 12.57 -17.13
C ARG A 355 25.53 11.69 -16.98
N VAL A 356 25.37 10.38 -16.80
CA VAL A 356 26.48 9.42 -16.64
C VAL A 356 27.35 9.40 -17.89
N ARG A 357 26.73 9.28 -19.07
CA ARG A 357 27.44 9.25 -20.36
C ARG A 357 28.21 10.54 -20.65
N SER A 358 27.71 11.70 -20.20
CA SER A 358 28.39 12.99 -20.39
C SER A 358 29.75 13.08 -19.69
N LEU A 359 29.97 12.25 -18.66
CA LEU A 359 31.22 12.15 -17.91
C LEU A 359 32.23 11.19 -18.55
N ALA A 360 31.76 10.28 -19.41
CA ALA A 360 32.60 9.29 -20.07
C ALA A 360 33.48 9.90 -21.17
N GLY A 361 34.55 9.19 -21.53
CA GLY A 361 35.47 9.53 -22.60
C GLY A 361 35.41 8.56 -23.78
N GLY A 362 36.21 8.83 -24.81
CA GLY A 362 36.33 7.96 -25.99
C GLY A 362 34.99 7.63 -26.65
N THR A 363 34.87 6.39 -27.16
CA THR A 363 33.66 5.90 -27.84
C THR A 363 32.48 5.66 -26.91
N ALA A 364 32.67 5.64 -25.59
CA ALA A 364 31.59 5.44 -24.61
C ALA A 364 30.54 6.57 -24.65
N THR A 365 30.93 7.76 -25.13
CA THR A 365 30.05 8.92 -25.30
C THR A 365 29.02 8.75 -26.43
N THR A 366 29.32 7.92 -27.43
CA THR A 366 28.47 7.73 -28.63
C THR A 366 28.09 6.27 -28.90
N ARG A 367 28.63 5.33 -28.12
CA ARG A 367 28.36 3.90 -28.25
C ARG A 367 26.86 3.63 -28.10
N PRO A 368 26.25 2.84 -29.00
CA PRO A 368 24.86 2.40 -28.84
C PRO A 368 24.66 1.70 -27.49
N LEU A 369 23.62 2.09 -26.76
CA LEU A 369 23.20 1.43 -25.53
C LEU A 369 21.74 0.98 -25.64
N THR A 370 21.41 -0.12 -24.96
CA THR A 370 20.02 -0.55 -24.76
C THR A 370 19.74 -0.54 -23.26
N VAL A 371 18.92 0.40 -22.80
CA VAL A 371 18.39 0.41 -21.43
C VAL A 371 17.11 -0.41 -21.45
N ARG A 372 17.12 -1.55 -20.77
CA ARG A 372 16.04 -2.53 -20.78
C ARG A 372 15.44 -2.67 -19.40
N GLN A 373 14.12 -2.57 -19.31
CA GLN A 373 13.42 -2.81 -18.07
C GLN A 373 13.33 -4.30 -17.80
N ARG A 374 13.60 -4.72 -16.56
CA ARG A 374 13.44 -6.12 -16.15
C ARG A 374 12.63 -6.22 -14.88
N VAL A 375 11.93 -7.35 -14.76
CA VAL A 375 11.12 -7.72 -13.61
C VAL A 375 11.21 -9.24 -13.45
N GLU A 376 11.35 -9.71 -12.22
CA GLU A 376 11.39 -11.14 -11.89
C GLU A 376 10.02 -11.49 -11.35
N ALA A 377 9.22 -12.07 -12.23
CA ALA A 377 7.80 -12.31 -12.00
C ALA A 377 7.49 -13.78 -11.69
N ARG A 378 8.45 -14.70 -11.92
CA ARG A 378 8.21 -16.15 -11.85
C ARG A 378 7.80 -16.61 -10.47
N TYR A 379 8.30 -15.93 -9.44
CA TYR A 379 8.06 -16.26 -8.03
C TYR A 379 6.93 -15.46 -7.39
N GLY A 380 6.20 -14.63 -8.18
CA GLY A 380 5.12 -13.81 -7.66
C GLY A 380 5.60 -12.69 -6.72
N LEU A 381 4.73 -12.25 -5.82
CA LEU A 381 4.94 -11.05 -5.00
C LEU A 381 5.81 -11.26 -3.75
N GLU A 382 6.08 -12.50 -3.41
CA GLU A 382 6.92 -12.90 -2.25
C GLU A 382 8.34 -13.31 -2.70
N GLY A 383 8.61 -13.28 -4.01
CA GLY A 383 9.87 -13.70 -4.61
C GLY A 383 11.01 -12.69 -4.48
N ASP A 384 12.24 -13.20 -4.65
CA ASP A 384 13.44 -12.37 -4.80
C ASP A 384 13.41 -11.63 -6.15
N ALA A 385 13.68 -10.32 -6.13
CA ALA A 385 13.75 -9.46 -7.29
C ALA A 385 15.10 -9.51 -8.03
N ASN A 386 16.04 -10.33 -7.57
CA ASN A 386 17.38 -10.39 -8.14
C ASN A 386 17.41 -10.81 -9.61
N HIS A 387 18.18 -10.07 -10.40
CA HIS A 387 18.36 -10.31 -11.82
C HIS A 387 19.78 -10.79 -12.13
N ALA A 388 19.88 -11.87 -12.91
CA ALA A 388 21.16 -12.24 -13.50
C ALA A 388 21.65 -11.11 -14.43
N PRO A 389 22.92 -10.68 -14.36
CA PRO A 389 23.48 -9.65 -15.23
C PRO A 389 23.39 -10.02 -16.71
N LEU A 390 23.09 -9.03 -17.57
CA LEU A 390 23.11 -9.20 -19.02
C LEU A 390 24.54 -9.34 -19.54
N THR A 391 24.71 -10.21 -20.54
CA THR A 391 25.97 -10.40 -21.28
C THR A 391 25.99 -9.69 -22.63
N ALA A 392 24.84 -9.16 -23.07
CA ALA A 392 24.74 -8.42 -24.31
C ALA A 392 25.53 -7.09 -24.20
N PRO A 393 26.49 -6.81 -25.10
CA PRO A 393 27.31 -5.61 -25.02
C PRO A 393 26.46 -4.33 -25.05
N GLY A 394 26.69 -3.42 -24.10
CA GLY A 394 25.96 -2.15 -24.03
C GLY A 394 24.49 -2.26 -23.59
N ALA A 395 24.04 -3.43 -23.16
CA ALA A 395 22.73 -3.59 -22.52
C ALA A 395 22.83 -3.26 -21.03
N VAL A 396 21.85 -2.53 -20.51
CA VAL A 396 21.79 -2.07 -19.12
C VAL A 396 20.39 -2.33 -18.58
N THR A 397 20.29 -2.96 -17.43
CA THR A 397 19.07 -3.26 -16.72
C THR A 397 18.60 -2.03 -15.94
N VAL A 398 17.31 -1.73 -16.04
CA VAL A 398 16.60 -0.85 -15.10
C VAL A 398 15.48 -1.66 -14.44
N GLY A 399 15.32 -1.51 -13.13
CA GLY A 399 14.24 -2.16 -12.39
C GLY A 399 12.88 -1.50 -12.63
N THR A 400 11.86 -2.01 -11.95
CA THR A 400 10.52 -1.40 -11.95
C THR A 400 10.36 -0.33 -10.87
N ARG A 401 11.18 -0.37 -9.81
CA ARG A 401 11.36 0.74 -8.86
C ARG A 401 12.16 1.88 -9.48
N TRP A 402 11.83 3.10 -9.11
CA TRP A 402 12.54 4.30 -9.55
C TRP A 402 12.36 5.45 -8.56
N GLY A 403 13.29 6.40 -8.54
CA GLY A 403 13.33 7.49 -7.56
C GLY A 403 14.36 7.23 -6.45
N GLY A 404 14.68 8.30 -5.69
CA GLY A 404 15.74 8.36 -4.68
C GLY A 404 16.90 7.40 -4.93
N ASN A 405 17.10 6.39 -4.07
CA ASN A 405 18.26 5.50 -4.09
C ASN A 405 18.32 4.56 -5.30
N ARG A 406 17.21 4.36 -6.02
CA ARG A 406 17.21 3.55 -7.26
C ARG A 406 17.90 4.27 -8.42
N VAL A 407 17.92 5.60 -8.40
CA VAL A 407 18.57 6.41 -9.44
C VAL A 407 20.10 6.23 -9.43
N PRO A 408 20.82 6.35 -8.29
CA PRO A 408 22.25 6.08 -8.24
C PRO A 408 22.59 4.61 -8.44
N GLU A 409 21.79 3.66 -7.97
CA GLU A 409 21.99 2.24 -8.29
C GLU A 409 22.00 2.01 -9.81
N TYR A 410 20.99 2.53 -10.51
CA TYR A 410 20.96 2.48 -11.98
C TYR A 410 22.17 3.20 -12.61
N ALA A 411 22.60 4.32 -12.05
CA ALA A 411 23.79 5.04 -12.53
C ALA A 411 25.07 4.20 -12.38
N VAL A 412 25.22 3.45 -11.29
CA VAL A 412 26.33 2.50 -11.08
C VAL A 412 26.27 1.38 -12.11
N GLY A 413 25.12 0.74 -12.31
CA GLY A 413 24.96 -0.31 -13.32
C GLY A 413 25.32 0.17 -14.73
N LEU A 414 24.83 1.35 -15.11
CA LEU A 414 25.16 1.99 -16.38
C LEU A 414 26.66 2.32 -16.51
N ALA A 415 27.26 2.90 -15.48
CA ALA A 415 28.68 3.24 -15.46
C ALA A 415 29.55 1.98 -15.60
N SER A 416 29.20 0.89 -14.91
CA SER A 416 29.86 -0.40 -15.03
C SER A 416 29.83 -0.92 -16.47
N VAL A 417 28.70 -0.80 -17.18
CA VAL A 417 28.59 -1.18 -18.60
C VAL A 417 29.45 -0.29 -19.50
N LEU A 418 29.54 1.02 -19.23
CA LEU A 418 30.40 1.92 -20.00
C LEU A 418 31.89 1.60 -19.83
N VAL A 419 32.30 1.17 -18.64
CA VAL A 419 33.70 0.87 -18.28
C VAL A 419 34.10 -0.55 -18.68
N ALA A 420 33.27 -1.55 -18.41
CA ALA A 420 33.58 -2.97 -18.61
C ALA A 420 32.98 -3.58 -19.89
N GLY A 421 31.97 -2.93 -20.49
CA GLY A 421 31.38 -3.29 -21.79
C GLY A 421 30.01 -3.97 -21.72
N ASP A 422 29.73 -4.71 -20.65
CA ASP A 422 28.45 -5.38 -20.34
C ASP A 422 28.27 -5.53 -18.82
N GLU A 423 27.08 -5.93 -18.37
CA GLU A 423 26.75 -5.96 -16.93
C GLU A 423 27.52 -7.06 -16.21
N LYS A 424 27.69 -8.24 -16.84
CA LYS A 424 28.41 -9.37 -16.23
C LYS A 424 29.89 -9.02 -16.00
N ALA A 425 30.54 -8.42 -17.00
CA ALA A 425 31.91 -7.94 -16.87
C ALA A 425 32.01 -6.82 -15.82
N GLY A 426 31.01 -5.94 -15.76
CA GLY A 426 30.91 -4.85 -14.79
C GLY A 426 30.83 -5.34 -13.33
N ALA A 427 30.02 -6.36 -13.07
CA ALA A 427 29.90 -6.97 -11.74
C ALA A 427 31.18 -7.67 -11.25
N ALA A 428 32.06 -8.07 -12.17
CA ALA A 428 33.33 -8.72 -11.87
C ALA A 428 34.50 -7.74 -11.68
N VAL A 429 34.29 -6.43 -11.79
CA VAL A 429 35.34 -5.43 -11.62
C VAL A 429 35.67 -5.25 -10.14
N CYS A 430 36.93 -5.52 -9.77
CA CYS A 430 37.48 -5.17 -8.44
C CYS A 430 38.82 -4.42 -8.50
N ASP A 431 39.34 -4.12 -9.70
CA ASP A 431 40.55 -3.31 -9.89
C ASP A 431 40.23 -1.80 -9.87
N GLY A 432 41.21 -0.95 -10.17
CA GLY A 432 41.07 0.51 -10.16
C GLY A 432 39.96 1.06 -11.06
N ARG A 433 39.42 0.27 -12.00
CA ARG A 433 38.24 0.67 -12.79
C ARG A 433 37.02 0.95 -11.92
N VAL A 434 36.92 0.38 -10.71
CA VAL A 434 35.87 0.71 -9.74
C VAL A 434 35.82 2.22 -9.47
N VAL A 435 36.97 2.88 -9.32
CA VAL A 435 37.04 4.33 -9.08
C VAL A 435 36.44 5.11 -10.26
N THR A 436 36.78 4.72 -11.50
CA THR A 436 36.24 5.33 -12.72
C THR A 436 34.72 5.12 -12.78
N THR A 437 34.22 3.91 -12.52
CA THR A 437 32.79 3.59 -12.47
C THR A 437 32.05 4.49 -11.48
N MET A 438 32.56 4.61 -10.25
CA MET A 438 31.92 5.43 -9.21
C MET A 438 31.97 6.92 -9.53
N TRP A 439 33.06 7.41 -10.14
CA TRP A 439 33.10 8.79 -10.64
C TRP A 439 32.00 9.06 -11.68
N LEU A 440 31.78 8.15 -12.63
CA LEU A 440 30.75 8.30 -13.65
C LEU A 440 29.33 8.27 -13.05
N ALA A 441 29.11 7.43 -12.03
CA ALA A 441 27.82 7.33 -11.37
C ALA A 441 27.49 8.56 -10.51
N LEU A 442 28.49 9.13 -9.83
CA LEU A 442 28.30 10.12 -8.76
C LEU A 442 28.74 11.54 -9.12
N GLY A 443 29.76 11.71 -9.96
CA GLY A 443 30.52 12.96 -10.11
C GLY A 443 29.75 14.17 -10.67
N ALA A 444 28.55 13.96 -11.20
CA ALA A 444 27.63 15.03 -11.64
C ALA A 444 26.35 15.12 -10.78
N GLY A 445 26.34 14.44 -9.63
CA GLY A 445 25.26 14.52 -8.65
C GLY A 445 25.28 15.84 -7.87
N PRO A 446 24.12 16.30 -7.36
CA PRO A 446 24.05 17.52 -6.54
C PRO A 446 24.67 17.32 -5.15
N ASP A 447 24.59 16.11 -4.58
CA ASP A 447 25.23 15.71 -3.32
C ASP A 447 25.87 14.32 -3.49
N PRO A 448 27.09 14.26 -4.08
CA PRO A 448 27.70 13.00 -4.46
C PRO A 448 28.17 12.17 -3.26
N LEU A 449 28.49 12.79 -2.12
CA LEU A 449 28.90 12.08 -0.90
C LEU A 449 27.70 11.42 -0.20
N ALA A 450 26.56 12.11 -0.09
CA ALA A 450 25.34 11.46 0.40
C ALA A 450 24.95 10.31 -0.54
N THR A 451 25.01 10.54 -1.85
CA THR A 451 24.71 9.50 -2.85
C THR A 451 25.65 8.30 -2.74
N LEU A 452 26.94 8.51 -2.45
CA LEU A 452 27.91 7.43 -2.20
C LEU A 452 27.48 6.57 -1.01
N ARG A 453 27.01 7.19 0.07
CA ARG A 453 26.52 6.48 1.25
C ARG A 453 25.28 5.66 0.92
N ASP A 454 24.32 6.27 0.24
CA ASP A 454 23.01 5.69 -0.03
C ASP A 454 23.06 4.51 -1.03
N VAL A 455 24.07 4.47 -1.90
CA VAL A 455 24.26 3.36 -2.85
C VAL A 455 25.09 2.21 -2.27
N ARG A 456 25.57 2.33 -1.03
CA ARG A 456 26.34 1.28 -0.36
C ARG A 456 25.49 0.57 0.68
N ILE A 457 25.67 -0.75 0.80
CA ILE A 457 24.89 -1.57 1.73
C ILE A 457 25.11 -1.22 3.21
N ASP A 458 26.21 -0.54 3.54
CA ASP A 458 26.59 -0.16 4.91
C ASP A 458 26.25 1.30 5.26
N ASP A 459 25.60 2.05 4.38
CA ASP A 459 25.24 3.47 4.55
C ASP A 459 26.41 4.39 4.92
N SER A 460 27.65 3.96 4.61
CA SER A 460 28.90 4.60 4.98
C SER A 460 29.57 5.25 3.78
N ASP A 461 30.37 6.29 4.02
CA ASP A 461 31.28 6.87 3.03
C ASP A 461 32.74 6.46 3.31
N GLN A 462 32.99 5.53 4.22
CA GLN A 462 34.35 5.09 4.61
C GLN A 462 34.48 3.58 4.59
N GLY A 463 35.70 3.06 4.44
CA GLY A 463 35.95 1.63 4.41
C GLY A 463 35.49 0.95 3.12
N GLY A 464 35.66 -0.37 3.05
CA GLY A 464 35.20 -1.18 1.93
C GLY A 464 33.75 -1.63 2.12
N ALA A 465 32.99 -1.69 1.02
CA ALA A 465 31.59 -2.10 1.04
C ALA A 465 31.11 -2.63 -0.31
N TYR A 466 29.94 -3.26 -0.29
CA TYR A 466 29.23 -3.61 -1.51
C TYR A 466 28.40 -2.41 -1.99
N VAL A 467 28.56 -2.06 -3.26
CA VAL A 467 27.81 -0.99 -3.94
C VAL A 467 26.66 -1.62 -4.71
N LEU A 468 25.46 -1.14 -4.46
CA LEU A 468 24.23 -1.62 -5.03
C LEU A 468 24.10 -1.23 -6.51
N SER A 469 23.51 -2.12 -7.30
CA SER A 469 23.10 -1.90 -8.69
C SER A 469 21.81 -2.69 -8.96
N PRO A 470 21.09 -2.47 -10.08
CA PRO A 470 19.86 -3.19 -10.39
C PRO A 470 20.02 -4.70 -10.62
N THR A 471 21.25 -5.20 -10.78
CA THR A 471 21.54 -6.62 -10.99
C THR A 471 22.54 -7.09 -9.94
N GLN A 472 23.79 -7.36 -10.33
CA GLN A 472 24.88 -7.57 -9.40
C GLN A 472 25.64 -6.25 -9.26
N GLY A 473 25.73 -5.79 -8.01
CA GLY A 473 26.59 -4.69 -7.61
C GLY A 473 28.07 -4.99 -7.76
N LEU A 474 28.90 -4.04 -7.34
CA LEU A 474 30.36 -4.18 -7.32
C LEU A 474 30.89 -4.05 -5.90
N ARG A 475 32.08 -4.60 -5.66
CA ARG A 475 32.76 -4.49 -4.37
C ARG A 475 33.76 -3.35 -4.43
N MET A 476 33.70 -2.44 -3.45
CA MET A 476 34.67 -1.37 -3.24
C MET A 476 35.59 -1.71 -2.08
N SER A 477 36.90 -1.57 -2.28
CA SER A 477 37.88 -1.59 -1.19
C SER A 477 37.90 -0.26 -0.44
N ALA A 478 38.47 -0.23 0.77
CA ALA A 478 38.63 1.02 1.53
C ALA A 478 39.47 2.05 0.77
N GLN A 479 40.54 1.61 0.11
CA GLN A 479 41.39 2.47 -0.71
C GLN A 479 40.63 3.07 -1.90
N GLN A 480 39.78 2.28 -2.57
CA GLN A 480 38.94 2.78 -3.66
C GLN A 480 37.93 3.81 -3.15
N THR A 481 37.33 3.58 -1.98
CA THR A 481 36.45 4.55 -1.32
C THR A 481 37.16 5.87 -1.04
N ASP A 482 38.37 5.84 -0.48
CA ASP A 482 39.14 7.04 -0.16
C ASP A 482 39.49 7.85 -1.42
N VAL A 483 39.88 7.16 -2.50
CA VAL A 483 40.12 7.80 -3.79
C VAL A 483 38.85 8.42 -4.35
N VAL A 484 37.73 7.69 -4.36
CA VAL A 484 36.44 8.22 -4.85
C VAL A 484 36.04 9.47 -4.05
N ARG A 485 36.14 9.45 -2.73
CA ARG A 485 35.88 10.63 -1.89
C ARG A 485 36.74 11.81 -2.26
N ALA A 486 38.05 11.59 -2.38
CA ALA A 486 38.99 12.64 -2.76
C ALA A 486 38.66 13.24 -4.14
N LEU A 487 38.13 12.43 -5.08
CA LEU A 487 37.65 12.93 -6.38
C LEU A 487 36.37 13.76 -6.26
N LEU A 488 35.44 13.35 -5.39
CA LEU A 488 34.18 14.06 -5.18
C LEU A 488 34.36 15.43 -4.52
N ASP A 489 35.44 15.63 -3.76
CA ASP A 489 35.81 16.94 -3.18
C ASP A 489 36.47 17.89 -4.21
N ARG A 490 36.76 17.42 -5.42
CA ARG A 490 37.44 18.20 -6.47
C ARG A 490 36.44 18.86 -7.42
N PRO A 491 36.82 19.94 -8.11
CA PRO A 491 35.97 20.54 -9.14
C PRO A 491 35.63 19.52 -10.23
N ALA A 492 34.34 19.23 -10.41
CA ALA A 492 33.90 18.12 -11.26
C ALA A 492 34.40 18.24 -12.71
N GLN A 493 34.42 19.45 -13.27
CA GLN A 493 34.93 19.69 -14.63
C GLN A 493 36.40 19.28 -14.79
N SER A 494 37.23 19.45 -13.75
CA SER A 494 38.64 19.08 -13.79
C SER A 494 38.79 17.55 -13.83
N VAL A 495 38.06 16.84 -12.97
CA VAL A 495 38.12 15.37 -12.92
C VAL A 495 37.52 14.77 -14.20
N THR A 496 36.37 15.27 -14.67
CA THR A 496 35.77 14.85 -15.94
C THR A 496 36.71 15.06 -17.13
N SER A 497 37.45 16.18 -17.17
CA SER A 497 38.41 16.44 -18.25
C SER A 497 39.56 15.43 -18.23
N ALA A 498 40.09 15.10 -17.05
CA ALA A 498 41.11 14.07 -16.88
C ALA A 498 40.58 12.67 -17.27
N VAL A 499 39.37 12.31 -16.83
CA VAL A 499 38.71 11.05 -17.20
C VAL A 499 38.56 10.92 -18.72
N LYS A 500 38.15 11.99 -19.40
CA LYS A 500 38.02 12.01 -20.86
C LYS A 500 39.35 11.88 -21.56
N ALA A 501 40.38 12.56 -21.08
CA ALA A 501 41.72 12.53 -21.67
C ALA A 501 42.40 11.17 -21.53
N HIS A 502 42.16 10.46 -20.42
CA HIS A 502 42.82 9.20 -20.09
C HIS A 502 41.89 7.98 -20.14
N TRP A 503 40.78 8.07 -20.88
CA TRP A 503 39.72 7.06 -20.89
C TRP A 503 40.22 5.62 -21.08
N THR A 504 41.00 5.38 -22.13
CA THR A 504 41.52 4.05 -22.46
C THR A 504 42.36 3.44 -21.34
N GLU A 505 43.13 4.27 -20.62
CA GLU A 505 43.97 3.83 -19.51
C GLU A 505 43.13 3.55 -18.26
N LEU A 506 42.16 4.43 -17.96
CA LEU A 506 41.27 4.35 -16.80
C LEU A 506 40.24 3.22 -16.89
N THR A 507 39.93 2.73 -18.10
CA THR A 507 39.05 1.58 -18.33
C THR A 507 39.82 0.31 -18.72
N GLY A 508 41.16 0.36 -18.70
CA GLY A 508 42.02 -0.78 -19.01
C GLY A 508 41.88 -1.88 -17.94
N PRO A 509 41.72 -3.17 -18.32
CA PRO A 509 41.71 -4.26 -17.34
C PRO A 509 43.00 -4.30 -16.51
N GLY A 510 42.88 -4.47 -15.20
CA GLY A 510 44.02 -4.58 -14.28
C GLY A 510 44.71 -3.24 -13.95
N VAL A 511 44.14 -2.09 -14.32
CA VAL A 511 44.64 -0.79 -13.85
C VAL A 511 44.54 -0.74 -12.32
N SER A 512 45.60 -0.35 -11.63
CA SER A 512 45.59 -0.29 -10.16
C SER A 512 44.90 0.97 -9.64
N THR A 513 44.32 0.87 -8.44
CA THR A 513 43.69 2.03 -7.76
C THR A 513 44.67 3.20 -7.62
N ALA A 514 45.95 2.93 -7.31
CA ALA A 514 46.99 3.96 -7.21
C ALA A 514 47.30 4.65 -8.55
N ARG A 515 47.27 3.89 -9.65
CA ARG A 515 47.47 4.46 -11.00
C ARG A 515 46.32 5.38 -11.37
N VAL A 516 45.09 4.96 -11.12
CA VAL A 516 43.89 5.80 -11.33
C VAL A 516 43.96 7.08 -10.50
N ALA A 517 44.29 6.98 -9.21
CA ALA A 517 44.44 8.14 -8.32
C ALA A 517 45.50 9.13 -8.82
N THR A 518 46.62 8.63 -9.36
CA THR A 518 47.68 9.47 -9.93
C THR A 518 47.19 10.21 -11.18
N ILE A 519 46.54 9.50 -12.11
CA ILE A 519 46.01 10.08 -13.36
C ILE A 519 44.97 11.16 -13.05
N LEU A 520 44.13 10.94 -12.04
CA LEU A 520 43.05 11.85 -11.66
C LEU A 520 43.47 12.93 -10.65
N GLY A 521 44.74 12.95 -10.25
CA GLY A 521 45.32 14.04 -9.45
C GLY A 521 45.01 13.98 -7.95
N VAL A 522 44.82 12.79 -7.38
CA VAL A 522 44.61 12.52 -5.95
C VAL A 522 45.54 11.42 -5.40
N PRO A 523 46.86 11.44 -5.69
CA PRO A 523 47.76 10.33 -5.36
C PRO A 523 47.84 10.03 -3.86
N ASP A 524 47.67 11.04 -3.00
CA ASP A 524 47.74 10.88 -1.54
C ASP A 524 46.62 9.99 -0.99
N ALA A 525 45.45 9.99 -1.63
CA ALA A 525 44.32 9.16 -1.23
C ALA A 525 44.58 7.66 -1.46
N ALA A 526 45.50 7.30 -2.37
CA ALA A 526 45.89 5.92 -2.58
C ALA A 526 46.98 5.42 -1.61
N ASN A 527 47.62 6.31 -0.84
CA ASN A 527 48.75 5.95 0.03
C ASN A 527 48.34 5.53 1.45
N GLY A 528 47.04 5.64 1.80
CA GLY A 528 46.53 5.47 3.17
C GLY A 528 46.29 4.03 3.65
N ALA A 529 46.15 3.05 2.76
CA ALA A 529 45.82 1.67 3.13
C ALA A 529 46.64 0.66 2.30
N LYS A 530 47.41 -0.20 2.99
CA LYS A 530 48.04 -1.38 2.38
C LYS A 530 46.99 -2.50 2.28
N GLY A 531 46.16 -2.47 1.24
CA GLY A 531 45.31 -3.60 0.85
C GLY A 531 45.46 -3.82 -0.64
N GLU A 532 45.62 -5.07 -1.08
CA GLU A 532 45.64 -5.40 -2.50
C GLU A 532 44.25 -5.16 -3.12
N ASP A 533 44.21 -4.83 -4.42
CA ASP A 533 42.98 -4.78 -5.23
C ASP A 533 42.43 -6.22 -5.43
N THR A 534 42.09 -6.94 -4.35
CA THR A 534 41.55 -8.30 -4.39
C THR A 534 40.05 -8.30 -4.15
N CYS A 535 39.33 -9.09 -4.94
CA CYS A 535 37.90 -9.37 -4.76
C CYS A 535 37.59 -10.16 -3.45
N GLU A 536 38.63 -10.66 -2.77
CA GLU A 536 38.54 -11.43 -1.52
C GLU A 536 39.04 -10.59 -0.34
N GLU A 537 38.12 -10.29 0.59
CA GLU A 537 38.28 -10.47 2.05
C GLU A 537 36.92 -10.81 2.68
#